data_AF-A0A3D0R1X9-F1
#
_entry.id   AF-A0A3D0R1X9-F1
#
_cell.length_a   1.000
_cell.length_b   1.000
_cell.length_c   1.000
_cell.angle_alpha   90.00
_cell.angle_beta   90.00
_cell.angle_gamma   90.00
#
_symmetry.space_group_name_H-M   'P 1'
#
loop_
_entity.id
_entity.type
_entity.pdbx_description
1 polymer ?
#
loop_
_entity_poly.entity_id
_entity_poly.type
_entity_poly.pdbx_seq_one_letter_code
_entity_poly.pdbx_strand_id
1 'polypeptide(L)' 'MDIPIQWQKSSFSGGEGPNCVEVARRGGGVLIRESEDPGAVLAVTRASLAAFIAGVKAGGLDRPAG' A
#
# COMPACT_ATOMS: atom_id res chain seq x y z
N MET A 1 13.04 -11.64 -19.27
CA MET A 1 12.01 -10.63 -19.62
C MET A 1 11.32 -10.26 -18.33
N ASP A 2 11.61 -9.09 -17.78
CA ASP A 2 10.94 -8.59 -16.58
C ASP A 2 9.49 -8.22 -16.94
N ILE A 3 8.53 -8.83 -16.26
CA ILE A 3 7.13 -8.44 -16.39
C ILE A 3 6.98 -7.08 -15.69
N PRO A 4 6.50 -6.03 -16.37
CA PRO A 4 6.35 -4.73 -15.75
C PRO A 4 5.36 -4.80 -14.59
N ILE A 5 5.73 -4.20 -13.46
CA ILE A 5 4.88 -4.14 -12.27
C ILE A 5 3.66 -3.28 -12.59
N GLN A 6 2.47 -3.86 -12.48
CA GLN A 6 1.20 -3.18 -12.71
C GLN A 6 0.73 -2.51 -11.43
N TRP A 7 1.03 -1.22 -11.30
CA TRP A 7 0.59 -0.37 -10.19
C TRP A 7 -0.87 0.06 -10.35
N GLN A 8 -1.64 -0.09 -9.29
CA GLN A 8 -3.01 0.38 -9.18
C GLN A 8 -3.06 1.51 -8.15
N LYS A 9 -3.49 2.69 -8.60
CA LYS A 9 -3.74 3.84 -7.73
C LYS A 9 -5.02 3.66 -6.92
N SER A 10 -5.04 4.15 -5.68
CA SER A 10 -6.27 4.24 -4.89
C SER A 10 -7.29 5.19 -5.55
N SER A 11 -8.56 4.80 -5.57
CA SER A 11 -9.66 5.68 -6.02
C SER A 11 -9.97 6.81 -5.04
N PHE A 12 -9.50 6.70 -3.79
CA PHE A 12 -9.64 7.73 -2.77
C PHE A 12 -8.56 8.81 -2.86
N SER A 13 -7.54 8.61 -3.69
CA SER A 13 -6.54 9.63 -3.98
C SER A 13 -7.13 10.67 -4.95
N GLY A 14 -7.73 11.71 -4.39
CA GLY A 14 -8.24 12.87 -5.12
C GLY A 14 -7.25 14.05 -5.11
N GLY A 15 -7.38 14.95 -6.09
CA GLY A 15 -6.55 16.15 -6.25
C GLY A 15 -5.55 16.08 -7.41
N GLU A 16 -5.17 17.24 -7.94
CA GLU A 16 -4.08 17.39 -8.90
C GLU A 16 -2.74 17.32 -8.15
N GLY A 17 -2.17 16.12 -7.95
CA GLY A 17 -0.84 16.00 -7.35
C GLY A 17 -0.36 14.58 -7.01
N PRO A 18 0.94 14.40 -6.76
CA PRO A 18 1.57 13.09 -6.52
C PRO A 18 1.40 12.56 -5.08
N ASN A 19 0.30 12.86 -4.39
CA ASN A 19 0.05 12.35 -3.03
C ASN A 19 -0.90 11.14 -3.04
N CYS A 20 -0.54 10.11 -3.81
CA CYS A 20 -1.37 8.93 -4.00
C CYS A 20 -0.68 7.68 -3.47
N VAL A 21 -1.45 6.77 -2.88
CA VAL A 21 -0.99 5.42 -2.55
C VAL A 21 -1.27 4.50 -3.72
N GLU A 22 -0.26 3.72 -4.10
CA GLU A 22 -0.33 2.73 -5.18
C GLU A 22 -0.01 1.33 -4.65
N VAL A 23 -0.68 0.33 -5.20
CA VAL A 23 -0.46 -1.08 -4.87
C VAL A 23 -0.23 -1.93 -6.11
N ALA A 24 0.59 -2.97 -6.00
CA ALA A 24 0.78 -3.94 -7.07
C ALA A 24 0.86 -5.37 -6.54
N ARG A 25 0.39 -6.33 -7.34
CA ARG A 25 0.59 -7.75 -7.05
C ARG A 25 1.97 -8.17 -7.56
N ARG A 26 2.75 -8.87 -6.73
CA ARG A 26 4.02 -9.47 -7.15
C ARG A 26 4.17 -10.85 -6.50
N GLY A 27 4.08 -11.90 -7.32
CA GLY A 27 4.05 -13.27 -6.83
C GLY A 27 2.93 -13.48 -5.80
N GLY A 28 3.28 -14.03 -4.64
CA GLY A 28 2.35 -14.23 -3.51
C GLY A 28 2.15 -13.00 -2.60
N GLY A 29 2.80 -11.87 -2.90
CA GLY A 29 2.82 -10.67 -2.06
C GLY A 29 2.15 -9.44 -2.69
N VAL A 30 2.20 -8.35 -1.93
CA VAL A 30 1.72 -7.02 -2.33
C VAL A 30 2.86 -6.03 -2.17
N LEU A 31 3.04 -5.18 -3.18
CA LEU A 31 3.90 -4.01 -3.10
C LEU A 31 3.04 -2.79 -2.83
N ILE A 32 3.52 -1.89 -1.99
CA ILE A 32 2.87 -0.61 -1.66
C ILE A 32 3.92 0.48 -1.82
N ARG A 33 3.54 1.60 -2.40
CA ARG A 33 4.37 2.81 -2.48
C ARG A 33 3.52 4.06 -2.49
N GLU A 34 4.16 5.20 -2.28
CA GLU A 34 3.60 6.51 -2.53
C GLU A 34 4.08 7.05 -3.89
N SER A 35 3.24 7.83 -4.56
CA SER A 35 3.58 8.37 -5.88
C SER A 35 4.59 9.52 -5.82
N GLU A 36 4.75 10.18 -4.66
CA GLU A 36 5.75 11.25 -4.46
C GLU A 36 7.17 10.68 -4.26
N ASP A 37 7.28 9.48 -3.70
CA ASP A 37 8.52 8.71 -3.58
C ASP A 37 8.37 7.30 -4.19
N PRO A 38 8.39 7.17 -5.53
CA PRO A 38 8.14 5.90 -6.20
C PRO A 38 9.25 4.86 -6.00
N GLY A 39 10.41 5.25 -5.43
CA GLY A 39 11.53 4.38 -5.09
C GLY A 39 11.34 3.66 -3.75
N ALA A 40 10.60 4.26 -2.83
CA ALA A 40 10.26 3.66 -1.54
C ALA A 40 9.13 2.61 -1.69
N VAL A 41 9.53 1.35 -1.90
CA VAL A 41 8.59 0.23 -2.06
C VAL A 41 8.57 -0.65 -0.83
N LEU A 42 7.42 -0.72 -0.17
CA LEU A 42 7.14 -1.68 0.90
C LEU A 42 6.62 -3.00 0.29
N ALA A 43 7.33 -4.10 0.51
CA ALA A 43 6.89 -5.44 0.12
C ALA A 43 6.32 -6.20 1.32
N VAL A 44 5.05 -6.60 1.23
CA VAL A 44 4.35 -7.33 2.31
C VAL A 44 3.70 -8.60 1.79
N THR A 45 3.44 -9.53 2.71
CA THR A 45 2.61 -10.70 2.39
C THR A 45 1.13 -10.30 2.35
N ARG A 46 0.33 -11.08 1.61
CA ARG A 46 -1.14 -10.90 1.64
C ARG A 46 -1.72 -11.11 3.05
N ALA A 47 -1.15 -12.03 3.82
CA ALA A 47 -1.62 -12.35 5.17
C ALA A 47 -1.34 -11.20 6.15
N SER A 48 -0.13 -10.64 6.14
CA SER A 48 0.23 -9.52 7.01
C SER A 48 -0.57 -8.26 6.67
N LEU A 49 -0.79 -7.98 5.37
CA LEU A 49 -1.62 -6.86 4.95
C LEU A 49 -3.09 -7.04 5.37
N ALA A 50 -3.64 -8.25 5.24
CA ALA A 50 -5.01 -8.54 5.69
C ALA A 50 -5.17 -8.37 7.21
N ALA A 51 -4.20 -8.87 7.99
CA ALA A 51 -4.19 -8.69 9.44
C ALA A 51 -4.08 -7.21 9.85
N PHE A 52 -3.21 -6.45 9.18
CA PHE A 52 -3.09 -5.00 9.39
C PHE A 52 -4.41 -4.27 9.14
N ILE A 53 -5.06 -4.51 7.99
CA ILE A 53 -6.35 -3.89 7.64
C ILE A 53 -7.43 -4.26 8.68
N ALA A 54 -7.46 -5.51 9.14
CA ALA A 54 -8.38 -5.93 10.18
C ALA A 54 -8.13 -5.19 11.51
N GLY A 55 -6.87 -5.02 11.91
CA GLY A 55 -6.48 -4.26 13.10
C GLY A 55 -6.86 -2.79 13.02
N VAL A 56 -6.63 -2.13 11.87
CA VAL A 56 -7.07 -0.75 11.61
C VAL A 56 -8.59 -0.64 11.75
N LYS A 57 -9.35 -1.52 11.11
CA LYS A 57 -10.83 -1.50 11.18
C LYS A 57 -11.38 -1.74 12.59
N ALA A 58 -10.64 -2.45 13.43
CA ALA A 58 -10.98 -2.69 14.82
C ALA A 58 -10.59 -1.52 15.76
N GLY A 59 -10.01 -0.45 15.24
CA GLY A 59 -9.50 0.68 16.03
C GLY A 59 -8.24 0.36 16.85
N GLY A 60 -7.58 -0.78 16.56
CA GLY A 60 -6.41 -1.23 17.31
C GLY A 60 -5.17 -0.37 17.13
N LEU A 61 -5.21 0.59 16.19
CA LEU A 61 -4.10 1.49 15.85
C LEU A 61 -4.46 2.97 16.00
N ASP A 62 -5.63 3.29 16.57
CA ASP A 62 -6.10 4.69 16.70
C ASP A 62 -5.35 5.46 17.79
N ARG A 63 -4.67 4.74 18.69
CA ARG A 63 -3.90 5.34 19.77
C ARG A 63 -2.43 5.41 19.34
N PRO A 64 -1.83 6.61 19.21
CA PRO A 64 -0.40 6.71 18.96
C PRO A 64 0.36 6.01 20.10
N ALA A 65 1.43 5.29 19.76
CA ALA A 65 2.38 4.83 20.77
C ALA A 65 2.95 6.09 21.43
N GLY A 66 2.59 6.30 22.70
CA GLY A 66 3.08 7.41 23.51
C GLY A 66 4.57 7.30 23.80
#